data_AF-A0A9E3VX72-F1
#
_entry.id   AF-A0A9E3VX72-F1
#
_cell.length_a   1.000
_cell.length_b   1.000
_cell.length_c   1.000
_cell.angle_alpha   90.00
_cell.angle_beta   90.00
_cell.angle_gamma   90.00
#
_symmetry.space_group_name_H-M   'P 1'
#
loop_
_entity.id
_entity.type
_entity.pdbx_description
1 polymer ?
#
loop_
_entity_poly.entity_id
_entity_poly.type
_entity_poly.pdbx_seq_one_letter_code
_entity_poly.pdbx_strand_id
1 'polypeptide(L)'
;MADHVLTLNAGSSSVKFALYPASRPEGAPRHSGIAEGLGSRARFRVKDAAGTVVEDRELGASGRAGATHDDALQATLAVLRVRHPLAPLH
;
A
#
# COMPACT_ATOMS: atom_id res chain seq x y z
N MET A 1 0.91 -2.17 -22.18
CA MET A 1 1.03 -2.22 -20.71
C MET A 1 0.92 -0.80 -20.19
N ALA A 2 0.27 -0.58 -19.05
CA ALA A 2 0.28 0.72 -18.40
C ALA A 2 1.33 0.70 -17.30
N ASP A 3 2.39 1.48 -17.47
CA ASP A 3 3.41 1.63 -16.44
C ASP A 3 2.84 2.43 -15.27
N HIS A 4 3.34 2.13 -14.08
CA HIS A 4 2.91 2.78 -12.84
C HIS A 4 4.13 3.23 -12.04
N VAL A 5 3.95 4.33 -11.31
CA VAL A 5 4.92 4.84 -10.34
C VAL A 5 4.34 4.65 -8.95
N LEU A 6 5.02 3.88 -8.10
CA LEU A 6 4.70 3.74 -6.69
C LEU A 6 5.57 4.71 -5.89
N THR A 7 4.94 5.63 -5.15
CA THR A 7 5.64 6.48 -4.19
C THR A 7 5.51 5.90 -2.79
N LEU A 8 6.57 6.02 -2.00
CA LEU A 8 6.63 5.56 -0.61
C LEU A 8 7.17 6.70 0.25
N ASN A 9 6.53 6.92 1.39
CA ASN A 9 7.02 7.80 2.45
C ASN A 9 7.04 7.00 3.75
N ALA A 10 8.24 6.69 4.23
CA ALA A 10 8.45 5.98 5.48
C ALA A 10 8.76 6.96 6.61
N GLY A 11 7.92 6.98 7.62
CA GLY A 11 8.20 7.60 8.92
C GLY A 11 8.70 6.56 9.92
N SER A 12 8.98 6.97 11.16
CA SER A 12 9.47 6.07 12.21
C SER A 12 8.51 4.94 12.56
N SER A 13 7.19 5.18 12.46
CA SER A 13 6.13 4.20 12.80
C SER A 13 5.06 4.07 11.72
N SER A 14 5.34 4.55 10.50
CA SER A 14 4.38 4.48 9.40
C SER A 14 5.02 4.37 8.04
N VAL A 15 4.28 3.82 7.08
CA VAL A 15 4.58 3.84 5.65
C VAL A 15 3.33 4.32 4.92
N LYS A 16 3.42 5.47 4.27
CA LYS A 16 2.39 5.95 3.34
C LYS A 16 2.79 5.58 1.92
N PHE A 17 1.81 5.31 1.08
CA PHE A 17 2.05 4.99 -0.32
C PHE A 17 0.97 5.56 -1.24
N ALA A 18 1.34 5.76 -2.51
CA ALA A 18 0.40 6.08 -3.57
C ALA A 18 0.87 5.52 -4.91
N LEU A 19 -0.05 4.92 -5.68
CA LEU A 19 0.21 4.37 -7.00
C LEU A 19 -0.38 5.28 -8.07
N TYR A 20 0.49 5.81 -8.94
CA TYR A 20 0.13 6.70 -10.04
C TYR A 20 0.28 6.00 -11.38
N PRO A 21 -0.54 6.33 -12.39
CA PRO A 21 -0.23 5.99 -13.77
C PRO A 21 1.04 6.75 -14.20
N ALA A 22 2.02 6.07 -14.79
CA ALA A 22 3.25 6.72 -15.26
C ALA A 22 3.00 7.78 -16.35
N SER A 23 1.87 7.68 -17.06
CA SER A 23 1.46 8.66 -18.07
C SER A 23 0.90 9.97 -17.49
N ARG A 24 0.54 10.01 -16.20
CA ARG A 24 0.02 11.19 -15.49
C ARG A 24 0.43 11.16 -14.01
N PRO A 25 1.73 11.30 -13.68
CA PRO A 25 2.22 11.19 -12.31
C PRO A 25 1.72 12.33 -11.40
N GLU A 26 1.33 13.48 -11.96
CA GLU A 26 0.75 14.62 -11.24
C GLU A 26 -0.76 14.51 -10.95
N GLY A 27 -1.43 13.46 -11.47
CA GLY A 27 -2.86 13.24 -11.29
C GLY A 27 -3.24 12.62 -9.94
N ALA A 28 -4.53 12.33 -9.74
CA ALA A 28 -4.98 11.56 -8.58
C ALA A 28 -4.43 10.12 -8.61
N PRO A 29 -3.99 9.57 -7.47
CA PRO A 29 -3.50 8.20 -7.42
C PRO A 29 -4.63 7.21 -7.70
N ARG A 30 -4.32 6.12 -8.39
CA ARG A 30 -5.27 5.00 -8.56
C ARG A 30 -5.60 4.36 -7.22
N HIS A 31 -4.59 4.23 -6.36
CA HIS A 31 -4.70 3.73 -5.00
C HIS A 31 -3.75 4.50 -4.10
N SER A 32 -4.17 4.75 -2.86
CA SER A 32 -3.32 5.33 -1.82
C SER A 32 -3.58 4.64 -0.51
N GLY A 33 -2.62 4.66 0.40
CA GLY A 33 -2.81 4.01 1.69
C GLY A 33 -1.73 4.33 2.68
N ILE A 34 -1.92 3.74 3.85
CA ILE A 34 -1.04 3.91 5.01
C ILE A 34 -1.00 2.61 5.81
N ALA A 35 0.20 2.22 6.20
CA ALA A 35 0.46 1.40 7.39
C ALA A 35 0.88 2.35 8.52
N GLU A 36 0.18 2.35 9.64
CA GLU A 36 0.49 3.19 10.80
C GLU A 36 0.50 2.36 12.07
N GLY A 37 1.25 2.79 13.09
CA GLY A 37 1.40 2.04 14.34
C GLY A 37 2.41 0.88 14.23
N LEU A 38 3.35 0.95 13.27
CA LEU A 38 4.42 -0.03 13.13
C LEU A 38 5.26 -0.13 14.42
N GLY A 39 5.70 -1.35 14.74
CA GLY A 39 6.32 -1.69 16.02
C GLY A 39 5.32 -1.85 17.18
N SER A 40 4.03 -1.63 16.96
CA SER A 40 2.97 -1.75 17.97
C SER A 40 1.72 -2.46 17.40
N ARG A 41 0.52 -1.89 17.56
CA ARG A 41 -0.71 -2.36 16.90
C ARG A 41 -0.86 -1.65 15.55
N ALA A 42 -0.23 -2.23 14.53
CA ALA A 42 -0.24 -1.63 13.21
C ALA A 42 -1.59 -1.81 12.51
N ARG A 43 -2.06 -0.76 11.85
CA ARG A 43 -3.24 -0.78 11.00
C ARG A 43 -2.83 -0.48 9.56
N PHE A 44 -3.39 -1.24 8.62
CA PHE A 44 -3.17 -1.08 7.20
C PHE A 44 -4.49 -0.71 6.52
N ARG A 45 -4.49 0.43 5.82
CA ARG A 45 -5.68 0.96 5.13
C ARG A 45 -5.33 1.38 3.71
N VAL A 46 -6.19 1.02 2.77
CA VAL A 46 -6.05 1.37 1.34
C VAL A 46 -7.34 1.98 0.83
N LYS A 47 -7.20 3.00 -0.02
CA LYS A 47 -8.29 3.67 -0.72
C LYS A 47 -8.08 3.63 -2.22
N ASP A 48 -9.19 3.56 -2.96
CA ASP A 48 -9.19 3.76 -4.42
C ASP A 48 -9.20 5.25 -4.80
N ALA A 49 -9.25 5.54 -6.10
CA ALA A 49 -9.27 6.90 -6.65
C ALA A 49 -10.53 7.71 -6.26
N ALA A 50 -11.63 7.04 -5.89
CA ALA A 50 -12.84 7.69 -5.40
C ALA A 50 -12.79 7.97 -3.88
N GLY A 51 -11.71 7.55 -3.21
CA GLY A 51 -11.56 7.65 -1.76
C GLY A 51 -12.26 6.53 -0.99
N THR A 52 -12.84 5.54 -1.68
CA THR A 52 -13.49 4.38 -1.06
C THR A 52 -12.43 3.54 -0.37
N VAL A 53 -12.67 3.16 0.88
CA VAL A 53 -11.79 2.23 1.59
C VAL A 53 -11.99 0.84 1.02
N VAL A 54 -10.93 0.29 0.45
CA VAL A 54 -10.96 -1.01 -0.22
C VAL A 54 -10.20 -2.10 0.55
N GLU A 55 -9.39 -1.70 1.54
CA GLU A 55 -8.77 -2.56 2.55
C GLU A 55 -8.71 -1.80 3.87
N ASP A 56 -9.05 -2.46 4.97
CA ASP A 56 -8.86 -1.94 6.33
C ASP A 56 -8.72 -3.11 7.30
N ARG A 57 -7.51 -3.35 7.79
CA ARG A 57 -7.19 -4.48 8.67
C ARG A 57 -6.01 -4.18 9.57
N GLU A 58 -5.89 -4.94 10.65
CA GLU A 58 -4.65 -4.96 11.42
C GLU A 58 -3.52 -5.63 10.59
N LEU A 59 -2.30 -5.14 10.78
CA LEU A 59 -1.09 -5.65 10.14
C LEU A 59 -0.25 -6.38 11.19
N GLY A 60 0.03 -7.66 10.93
CA GLY A 60 0.62 -8.58 11.92
C GLY A 60 -0.44 -9.19 12.83
N ALA A 61 -0.34 -10.49 13.10
CA ALA A 61 -1.26 -11.23 13.97
C ALA A 61 -0.50 -11.76 15.21
N SER A 62 -1.04 -11.45 16.40
CA SER A 62 -0.78 -12.04 17.73
C SER A 62 0.65 -12.54 18.01
N GLY A 63 1.52 -11.65 18.47
CA GLY A 63 2.85 -11.95 19.00
C GLY A 63 3.43 -10.75 19.77
N ARG A 64 4.57 -10.91 20.45
CA ARG A 64 5.20 -9.82 21.24
C ARG A 64 5.81 -8.70 20.37
N ALA A 65 6.07 -8.97 19.09
CA ALA A 65 6.63 -7.98 18.15
C ALA A 65 5.52 -7.46 17.22
N GLY A 66 5.39 -6.13 17.13
CA GLY A 66 4.48 -5.48 16.18
C GLY A 66 5.00 -5.51 14.74
N ALA A 67 4.14 -5.26 13.75
CA ALA A 67 4.53 -5.27 12.35
C ALA A 67 5.59 -4.23 12.01
N THR A 68 6.47 -4.58 11.09
CA THR A 68 7.63 -3.80 10.63
C THR A 68 7.35 -3.04 9.34
N HIS A 69 8.30 -2.21 8.91
CA HIS A 69 8.26 -1.56 7.59
C HIS A 69 8.27 -2.57 6.44
N ASP A 70 8.98 -3.68 6.59
CA ASP A 70 8.99 -4.74 5.59
C ASP A 70 7.61 -5.39 5.48
N ASP A 71 6.94 -5.66 6.61
CA ASP A 71 5.56 -6.16 6.61
C ASP A 71 4.60 -5.17 5.92
N ALA A 72 4.79 -3.87 6.15
CA ALA A 72 4.00 -2.83 5.50
C ALA A 72 4.24 -2.78 3.99
N LEU A 73 5.50 -2.91 3.54
CA LEU A 73 5.85 -2.96 2.13
C LEU A 73 5.26 -4.22 1.47
N GLN A 74 5.39 -5.39 2.11
CA GLN A 74 4.81 -6.64 1.61
C GLN A 74 3.29 -6.55 1.48
N ALA A 75 2.60 -6.02 2.50
CA ALA A 75 1.15 -5.82 2.43
C ALA A 75 0.74 -4.85 1.32
N THR A 76 1.52 -3.78 1.12
CA THR A 76 1.30 -2.82 0.03
C THR A 76 1.42 -3.51 -1.33
N LEU A 77 2.52 -4.23 -1.57
CA LEU A 77 2.76 -4.93 -2.84
C LEU A 77 1.71 -6.01 -3.10
N ALA A 78 1.29 -6.76 -2.07
CA ALA A 78 0.27 -7.79 -2.18
C ALA A 78 -1.07 -7.21 -2.66
N VAL A 79 -1.54 -6.13 -2.03
CA VAL A 79 -2.80 -5.48 -2.42
C VAL A 79 -2.72 -4.89 -3.82
N LEU A 80 -1.61 -4.23 -4.17
CA LEU A 80 -1.44 -3.67 -5.50
C LEU A 80 -1.40 -4.75 -6.57
N ARG A 81 -0.82 -5.92 -6.29
CA ARG A 81 -0.78 -7.04 -7.26
C ARG A 81 -2.15 -7.67 -7.52
N VAL A 82 -2.98 -7.78 -6.48
CA VAL A 82 -4.38 -8.26 -6.63
C VAL A 82 -5.20 -7.27 -7.46
N ARG A 83 -4.98 -5.97 -7.28
CA ARG A 83 -5.77 -4.91 -7.94
C ARG A 83 -5.25 -4.52 -9.31
N HIS A 84 -3.98 -4.77 -9.59
CA HIS A 84 -3.30 -4.52 -10.86
C HIS A 84 -2.56 -5.78 -11.30
N PRO A 85 -3.29 -6.83 -11.72
CA PRO A 85 -2.67 -8.05 -12.18
C PRO A 85 -1.77 -7.75 -13.38
N LEU A 86 -0.55 -8.30 -13.37
CA LEU A 86 0.32 -8.26 -14.53
C LEU A 86 -0.36 -9.00 -15.68
N ALA A 87 -0.37 -8.41 -16.87
CA ALA A 87 -0.74 -9.15 -18.06
C ALA A 87 0.23 -10.34 -18.23
N PRO A 88 -0.26 -11.52 -18.64
CA PRO A 88 0.63 -12.64 -18.95
C PRO A 88 1.64 -12.20 -20.02
N LEU A 89 2.91 -12.53 -19.80
CA LEU A 89 3.95 -12.33 -20.81
C LEU A 89 3.66 -13.31 -21.95
N HIS A 90 3.37 -12.79 -23.13
CA HIS A 90 3.20 -13.56 -24.37
C HIS A 90 4.55 -13.86 -25.01
#